data_AF-A0A3S5CTN3-F1
#
_entry.id   AF-A0A3S5CTN3-F1
#
_cell.length_a   1.000
_cell.length_b   1.000
_cell.length_c   1.000
_cell.angle_alpha   90.00
_cell.angle_beta   90.00
_cell.angle_gamma   90.00
#
_symmetry.space_group_name_H-M   'P 1'
#
loop_
_entity.id
_entity.type
_entity.pdbx_description
1 polymer ?
#
loop_
_entity_poly.entity_id
_entity_poly.type
_entity_poly.pdbx_seq_one_letter_code
_entity_poly.pdbx_strand_id
1 'polypeptide(L)'
;MNLEKWKKTRQKGKEKYILVNGVLAWGIPTALVWSVTMEIFQPSENIWVRPLIALVIFPLGGIGFGYFTWNASEKQYKAKFTNKGLN
;
A
#
# COMPACT_ATOMS: atom_id res chain seq x y z
N MET A 1 7.09 -9.27 -11.87
CA MET A 1 7.76 -7.96 -11.75
C MET A 1 8.65 -7.68 -12.94
N ASN A 2 8.40 -6.58 -13.66
CA ASN A 2 9.23 -6.11 -14.78
C ASN A 2 10.38 -5.23 -14.20
N LEU A 3 11.63 -5.59 -14.51
CA LEU A 3 12.84 -4.97 -13.92
C LEU A 3 12.95 -3.48 -14.26
N GLU A 4 12.65 -3.09 -15.49
CA GLU A 4 12.72 -1.69 -15.94
C GLU A 4 11.66 -0.83 -15.24
N LYS A 5 10.44 -1.36 -15.09
CA LYS A 5 9.38 -0.69 -14.33
C LYS A 5 9.76 -0.54 -12.86
N TRP A 6 10.28 -1.59 -12.22
CA TRP A 6 10.73 -1.52 -10.82
C TRP A 6 11.88 -0.53 -10.64
N LYS A 7 12.84 -0.50 -11.55
CA LYS A 7 13.98 0.44 -11.52
C LYS A 7 13.51 1.90 -11.53
N LYS A 8 12.56 2.25 -12.40
CA LYS A 8 11.93 3.59 -12.43
C LYS A 8 11.16 3.91 -11.14
N THR A 9 10.43 2.94 -10.60
CA THR A 9 9.70 3.10 -9.33
C THR A 9 10.66 3.28 -8.15
N ARG A 10 11.75 2.52 -8.13
CA ARG A 10 12.79 2.57 -7.10
C ARG A 10 13.49 3.92 -7.04
N GLN A 11 13.77 4.52 -8.20
CA GLN A 11 14.38 5.86 -8.32
C GLN A 11 13.53 6.96 -7.67
N LYS A 12 12.21 6.80 -7.58
CA LYS A 12 11.32 7.76 -6.93
C LYS A 12 11.39 7.70 -5.39
N GLY A 13 12.10 6.72 -4.84
CA GLY A 13 12.30 6.56 -3.40
C GLY A 13 11.25 5.69 -2.72
N LYS A 14 11.67 5.06 -1.62
CA LYS A 14 10.85 4.15 -0.81
C LYS A 14 9.66 4.85 -0.17
N GLU A 15 9.87 6.03 0.40
CA GLU A 15 8.82 6.79 1.10
C GLU A 15 7.67 7.15 0.15
N LYS A 16 8.00 7.64 -1.05
CA LYS A 16 7.00 7.95 -2.07
C LYS A 16 6.25 6.71 -2.54
N TYR A 17 6.92 5.56 -2.63
CA TYR A 17 6.24 4.30 -2.95
C TYR A 17 5.26 3.90 -1.85
N ILE A 18 5.67 3.98 -0.59
CA ILE A 18 4.84 3.62 0.57
C ILE A 18 3.62 4.55 0.66
N LEU A 19 3.83 5.86 0.53
CA LEU A 19 2.74 6.84 0.53
C LEU A 19 1.78 6.62 -0.63
N VAL A 20 2.28 6.49 -1.86
CA VAL A 20 1.40 6.38 -3.03
C VAL A 20 0.75 5.00 -3.13
N ASN A 21 1.52 3.92 -3.03
CA ASN A 21 1.00 2.57 -3.29
C ASN A 21 0.41 1.92 -2.01
N GLY A 22 0.99 2.21 -0.85
CA GLY A 22 0.51 1.69 0.42
C GLY A 22 -0.63 2.52 1.00
N VAL A 23 -0.47 3.84 1.09
CA VAL A 23 -1.48 4.70 1.72
C VAL A 23 -2.57 5.14 0.74
N LEU A 24 -2.20 5.80 -0.36
CA LEU A 24 -3.18 6.39 -1.28
C LEU A 24 -3.89 5.34 -2.14
N ALA A 25 -3.18 4.34 -2.66
CA ALA A 25 -3.76 3.34 -3.56
C ALA A 25 -4.40 2.15 -2.82
N TRP A 26 -4.01 1.89 -1.57
CA TRP A 26 -4.53 0.77 -0.78
C TRP A 26 -5.28 1.25 0.46
N GLY A 27 -4.61 1.99 1.37
CA GLY A 27 -5.21 2.46 2.62
C GLY A 27 -6.51 3.27 2.46
N ILE A 28 -6.52 4.32 1.61
CA ILE A 28 -7.70 5.18 1.44
C ILE A 28 -8.89 4.44 0.81
N PRO A 29 -8.74 3.71 -0.32
CA PRO A 29 -9.85 2.95 -0.89
C PRO A 29 -10.39 1.89 0.07
N THR A 30 -9.51 1.18 0.80
CA THR A 30 -9.94 0.19 1.79
C THR A 30 -10.69 0.85 2.94
N ALA A 31 -10.25 2.02 3.43
CA ALA A 31 -10.96 2.79 4.44
C ALA A 31 -12.38 3.15 3.99
N LEU A 32 -12.52 3.65 2.76
CA LEU A 32 -13.81 4.03 2.19
C LEU A 32 -14.74 2.83 2.04
N VAL A 33 -14.26 1.75 1.42
CA VAL A 33 -15.04 0.52 1.23
C VAL A 33 -15.47 -0.05 2.58
N TRP A 34 -14.56 -0.15 3.55
CA TRP A 34 -14.86 -0.64 4.89
C TRP A 34 -15.90 0.23 5.60
N SER A 35 -15.76 1.56 5.51
CA SER A 35 -16.67 2.50 6.16
C SER A 35 -18.09 2.39 5.59
N VAL A 36 -18.22 2.37 4.25
CA VAL A 36 -19.52 2.20 3.59
C VAL A 36 -20.12 0.84 3.93
N THR A 37 -19.32 -0.22 3.91
CA THR A 37 -19.76 -1.57 4.27
C THR A 37 -20.27 -1.61 5.70
N MET A 38 -19.51 -1.07 6.66
CA MET A 38 -19.91 -1.03 8.06
C MET A 38 -21.16 -0.20 8.30
N GLU A 39 -21.36 0.89 7.57
CA GLU A 39 -22.58 1.69 7.69
C GLU A 39 -23.82 0.95 7.15
N ILE A 40 -23.68 0.12 6.11
CA ILE A 40 -24.77 -0.72 5.58
C ILE A 40 -25.14 -1.85 6.55
N PHE A 41 -24.15 -2.54 7.12
CA PHE A 41 -24.39 -3.72 7.96
C PHE A 41 -24.62 -3.38 9.44
N GLN A 42 -24.04 -2.27 9.92
CA GLN A 42 -24.12 -1.81 11.30
C GLN A 42 -24.23 -0.29 11.34
N PRO A 43 -25.43 0.26 11.03
CA PRO A 43 -25.66 1.69 11.07
C PRO A 43 -25.27 2.25 12.43
N SER A 44 -24.49 3.33 12.42
CA SER A 44 -24.04 3.98 13.64
C SER A 44 -24.84 5.24 13.89
N GLU A 45 -25.05 5.61 15.16
CA GLU A 45 -25.73 6.87 15.48
C GLU A 45 -24.99 8.09 14.91
N ASN A 46 -23.67 7.97 14.71
CA ASN A 46 -22.84 9.02 14.13
C ASN A 46 -22.02 8.50 12.95
N ILE A 47 -22.56 8.72 11.75
CA ILE A 47 -22.02 8.28 10.46
C ILE A 47 -20.59 8.78 10.17
N TRP A 48 -20.11 9.81 10.88
CA TRP A 48 -18.80 10.42 10.63
C TRP A 48 -17.66 9.85 11.47
N VAL A 49 -17.96 9.27 12.64
CA VAL A 49 -16.94 8.79 13.58
C VAL A 49 -16.19 7.58 13.00
N ARG A 50 -16.93 6.61 12.44
CA ARG A 50 -16.34 5.39 11.86
C ARG A 50 -15.44 5.67 10.65
N PRO A 51 -15.85 6.46 9.65
CA PRO A 51 -14.99 6.83 8.53
C PRO A 51 -13.72 7.58 8.94
N LEU A 52 -13.81 8.48 9.93
CA LEU A 52 -12.63 9.21 10.42
C LEU A 52 -11.60 8.27 11.04
N ILE A 53 -12.04 7.32 11.87
CA ILE A 53 -11.14 6.31 12.46
C ILE A 53 -10.55 5.42 11.37
N ALA A 54 -11.37 4.95 10.42
CA ALA A 54 -10.92 4.12 9.30
C ALA A 54 -9.86 4.85 8.44
N LEU A 55 -10.07 6.13 8.15
CA LEU A 55 -9.12 6.97 7.41
C LEU A 55 -7.81 7.24 8.14
N VAL A 56 -7.69 6.87 9.42
CA VAL A 56 -6.41 6.91 10.14
C VAL A 56 -5.81 5.50 10.22
N ILE A 57 -6.58 4.50 10.64
CA ILE A 57 -6.10 3.14 10.86
C ILE A 57 -5.65 2.47 9.55
N PHE A 58 -6.45 2.58 8.48
CA PHE A 58 -6.12 1.92 7.21
C PHE A 58 -4.91 2.53 6.51
N PRO A 59 -4.71 3.86 6.46
CA PRO A 59 -3.44 4.47 6.06
C PRO A 59 -2.23 4.01 6.87
N LEU A 60 -2.34 3.91 8.20
CA LEU A 60 -1.26 3.38 9.03
C LEU A 60 -0.93 1.92 8.68
N GLY A 61 -1.94 1.08 8.48
CA GLY A 61 -1.77 -0.27 7.95
C GLY A 61 -1.15 -0.29 6.54
N GLY A 62 -1.56 0.66 5.69
CA GLY A 62 -1.04 0.88 4.35
C GLY A 62 0.46 1.24 4.33
N ILE A 63 0.96 1.96 5.35
CA ILE A 63 2.39 2.20 5.51
C ILE A 63 3.14 0.88 5.72
N GLY A 64 2.65 0.03 6.64
CA GLY A 64 3.22 -1.29 6.92
C GLY A 64 3.19 -2.20 5.69
N PHE A 65 2.06 -2.25 4.99
CA PHE A 65 1.89 -3.01 3.76
C PHE A 65 2.80 -2.51 2.64
N GLY A 66 2.89 -1.18 2.45
CA GLY A 66 3.80 -0.55 1.48
C GLY A 66 5.26 -0.85 1.78
N TYR A 67 5.65 -0.89 3.06
CA TYR A 67 6.99 -1.26 3.48
C TYR A 67 7.30 -2.73 3.17
N PHE A 68 6.38 -3.63 3.50
CA PHE A 68 6.53 -5.07 3.27
C PHE A 68 6.63 -5.38 1.78
N THR A 69 5.73 -4.84 0.97
CA THR A 69 5.71 -5.01 -0.49
C THR A 69 6.98 -4.44 -1.13
N TRP A 70 7.45 -3.27 -0.70
CA TRP A 70 8.72 -2.72 -1.16
C TRP A 70 9.90 -3.66 -0.88
N ASN A 71 10.02 -4.18 0.35
CA ASN A 71 11.09 -5.10 0.70
C ASN A 71 11.02 -6.41 -0.10
N ALA A 72 9.83 -6.95 -0.31
CA ALA A 72 9.62 -8.13 -1.14
C ALA A 72 10.06 -7.87 -2.60
N SER A 73 9.70 -6.71 -3.16
CA SER A 73 10.12 -6.30 -4.50
C SER A 73 11.62 -6.05 -4.60
N GLU A 74 12.28 -5.41 -3.62
CA GLU A 74 13.74 -5.28 -3.60
C GLU A 74 14.44 -6.64 -3.55
N LYS A 75 13.94 -7.59 -2.76
CA LYS A 75 14.49 -8.96 -2.69
C LYS A 75 14.40 -9.68 -4.04
N GLN A 76 13.24 -9.60 -4.69
CA GLN A 76 13.03 -10.18 -6.03
C GLN A 76 13.90 -9.49 -7.10
N TYR A 77 14.09 -8.17 -6.99
CA TYR A 77 14.92 -7.41 -7.92
C TYR A 77 16.38 -7.87 -7.82
N LYS A 78 16.94 -7.95 -6.61
CA LYS A 78 18.30 -8.44 -6.37
C LYS A 78 18.48 -9.87 -6.91
N ALA A 79 17.56 -10.77 -6.59
CA ALA A 79 17.64 -12.17 -7.05
C ALA A 79 17.66 -12.28 -8.59
N LYS A 80 16.82 -11.51 -9.29
CA LYS A 80 16.78 -11.50 -10.75
C LYS A 80 17.98 -10.78 -11.38
N PHE A 81 18.52 -9.76 -10.73
CA PHE A 81 19.70 -9.05 -11.22
C PHE A 81 20.95 -9.92 -11.13
N THR A 82 21.14 -10.65 -10.03
CA THR A 82 22.23 -11.62 -9.88
C THR A 82 22.15 -12.74 -10.92
N ASN A 83 20.95 -13.27 -11.19
CA ASN A 83 20.76 -14.35 -12.16
C ASN A 83 20.95 -13.90 -13.62
N LYS A 84 20.76 -12.61 -13.92
CA LYS A 84 21.00 -12.03 -15.26
C LYS A 84 22.48 -11.72 -15.53
N GLY A 85 23.33 -11.65 -14.50
CA GLY A 85 24.78 -11.48 -14.66
C GLY A 85 25.56 -12.78 -14.78
N LEU A 86 24.87 -13.93 -14.69
CA LEU A 86 25.43 -15.28 -14.81
C LEU A 86 25.06 -15.97 -16.14
N ASN A 87 24.27 -15.32 -16.99
CA ASN A 87 23.95 -15.76 -18.35
C ASN A 87 24.57 -14.81 -19.38
#